data_AF-A0AAV9TPM1-F1
#
_entry.id   AF-A0AAV9TPM1-F1
#
_cell.length_a   1.000
_cell.length_b   1.000
_cell.length_c   1.000
_cell.angle_alpha   90.00
_cell.angle_beta   90.00
_cell.angle_gamma   90.00
#
_symmetry.space_group_name_H-M   'P 1'
#
loop_
_entity.id
_entity.type
_entity.pdbx_description
1 polymer ?
#
loop_
_entity_poly.entity_id
_entity_poly.type
_entity_poly.pdbx_seq_one_letter_code
_entity_poly.pdbx_strand_id
1 'polypeptide(L)'
;MFSARSLFCAVLSATISLNGVQAQVADYPFDINGAFEGAVASTTEFNSGGTIKCNGQTITVPKNLQVTYPAAFIGFKDFVASSGGYTGYNCEVTGNVVNGVAIAAQVSIAQALLNGASGYVESVNFDGRIKLRNGPTIRINDPRAIYSVGYKSQPYFTADDANPSITSFSGFPMCVPRKAADELCPMSNRPDVTPGVKQGTFKAPDPLVMAPIVIGDFVEYSGIQADGEIIVYNLVVSNAQITTTGAPTYIRMEDANIGVWTADTVNQEVAQTRFVGYTSDSSANVNPIKIFAIEYDPCTGEGVDREIAGVAVPNTEARNKFEYRIKATQKDQYAREYRVVAGTGTVTTKNGVVAGQYVMPVSEWIQPEDTNPGRAPTPHDFSSYSFLTKGLGRDAENNLWGPLSPFPQTGVTLYDNSKCAPATGTGTGTGTGTGTGTGTGSTPAAIKYRDVVTMPTFNWIASQSGTLTVGCLSNSTDDAGVAMKISYANKDGITTNLTMTSAGKGLWNFQSNKIKQPTAGSVICKSGLGGSVAR
;
A
#
# COMPACT_ATOMS: atom_id res chain seq x y z
N MET A 1 -57.32 -72.62 -7.79
CA MET A 1 -57.56 -71.18 -7.60
C MET A 1 -56.21 -70.53 -7.37
N PHE A 2 -55.85 -69.59 -8.27
CA PHE A 2 -54.58 -68.82 -8.38
C PHE A 2 -53.30 -69.66 -8.59
N SER A 3 -52.35 -69.32 -9.46
CA SER A 3 -52.25 -68.33 -10.54
C SER A 3 -51.01 -68.70 -11.37
N ALA A 4 -50.88 -68.08 -12.52
CA ALA A 4 -50.15 -68.52 -13.71
C ALA A 4 -48.62 -68.34 -13.71
N ARG A 5 -47.97 -69.29 -14.41
CA ARG A 5 -47.00 -69.14 -15.52
C ARG A 5 -45.74 -68.26 -15.35
N SER A 6 -44.59 -68.95 -15.55
CA SER A 6 -43.54 -68.71 -16.57
C SER A 6 -42.88 -67.32 -16.59
N LEU A 7 -41.56 -67.13 -16.70
CA LEU A 7 -40.59 -67.74 -17.62
C LEU A 7 -39.19 -67.16 -17.30
N PHE A 8 -38.14 -67.94 -17.54
CA PHE A 8 -36.72 -67.58 -17.84
C PHE A 8 -36.18 -66.17 -17.54
N CYS A 9 -35.08 -66.09 -16.79
CA CYS A 9 -34.11 -64.99 -16.91
C CYS A 9 -32.69 -65.54 -17.14
N ALA A 10 -32.16 -65.22 -18.33
CA ALA A 10 -30.79 -65.46 -18.73
C ALA A 10 -29.85 -64.49 -18.00
N VAL A 11 -28.69 -65.01 -17.59
CA VAL A 11 -27.61 -64.25 -16.96
C VAL A 11 -26.93 -63.40 -18.02
N LEU A 12 -27.01 -62.07 -17.89
CA LEU A 12 -26.21 -61.12 -18.66
C LEU A 12 -25.25 -60.44 -17.68
N SER A 13 -24.01 -60.94 -17.61
CA SER A 13 -22.93 -60.30 -16.87
C SER A 13 -22.41 -59.12 -17.68
N ALA A 14 -22.93 -57.92 -17.39
CA ALA A 14 -22.33 -56.68 -17.86
C ALA A 14 -21.20 -56.28 -16.90
N THR A 15 -19.95 -56.47 -17.34
CA THR A 15 -18.78 -55.85 -16.73
C THR A 15 -18.83 -54.34 -16.99
N ILE A 16 -19.38 -53.60 -16.03
CA ILE A 16 -19.29 -52.13 -15.99
C ILE A 16 -17.82 -51.80 -15.70
N SER A 17 -17.11 -51.33 -16.72
CA SER A 17 -15.84 -50.64 -16.57
C SER A 17 -16.13 -49.31 -15.88
N LEU A 18 -15.94 -49.28 -14.56
CA LEU A 18 -15.81 -48.05 -13.78
C LEU A 18 -14.54 -47.33 -14.28
N ASN A 19 -14.66 -46.57 -15.36
CA ASN A 19 -13.75 -45.47 -15.61
C ASN A 19 -13.90 -44.55 -14.40
N GLY A 20 -12.93 -44.62 -13.50
CA GLY A 20 -12.82 -43.71 -12.37
C GLY A 20 -12.70 -42.30 -12.90
N VAL A 21 -13.83 -41.62 -13.05
CA VAL A 21 -13.86 -40.17 -13.01
C VAL A 21 -13.42 -39.84 -11.59
N GLN A 22 -12.12 -39.57 -11.39
CA GLN A 22 -11.71 -38.86 -10.19
C GLN A 22 -12.52 -37.57 -10.21
N ALA A 23 -13.52 -37.48 -9.33
CA ALA A 23 -14.19 -36.22 -9.07
C ALA A 23 -13.09 -35.22 -8.77
N GLN A 24 -12.95 -34.21 -9.63
CA GLN A 24 -11.98 -33.15 -9.42
C GLN A 24 -12.35 -32.51 -8.08
N VAL A 25 -11.46 -32.65 -7.09
CA VAL A 25 -11.71 -32.12 -5.75
C VAL A 25 -11.87 -30.62 -5.91
N ALA A 26 -13.06 -30.09 -5.60
CA ALA A 26 -13.33 -28.67 -5.67
C ALA A 26 -12.35 -27.92 -4.76
N ASP A 27 -11.94 -26.73 -5.20
CA ASP A 27 -11.08 -25.86 -4.39
C ASP A 27 -11.76 -25.56 -3.06
N TYR A 28 -10.98 -25.48 -1.98
CA TYR A 28 -11.47 -25.08 -0.65
C TYR A 28 -10.46 -24.18 0.06
N PRO A 29 -10.90 -23.30 0.96
CA PRO A 29 -10.04 -22.29 1.57
C PRO A 29 -9.18 -22.87 2.68
N PHE A 30 -8.10 -22.17 2.98
CA PHE A 30 -7.41 -22.28 4.25
C PHE A 30 -6.93 -20.91 4.73
N ASP A 31 -6.95 -20.74 6.06
CA ASP A 31 -6.38 -19.60 6.76
C ASP A 31 -5.56 -20.16 7.93
N ILE A 32 -4.24 -20.00 7.85
CA ILE A 32 -3.30 -20.57 8.81
C ILE A 32 -2.67 -19.41 9.55
N ASN A 33 -2.83 -19.42 10.87
CA ASN A 33 -2.11 -18.53 11.77
C ASN A 33 -1.42 -19.37 12.84
N GLY A 34 -0.10 -19.21 12.99
CA GLY A 34 0.65 -19.88 14.04
C GLY A 34 2.16 -19.76 13.88
N ALA A 35 2.89 -20.71 14.46
CA ALA A 35 4.34 -20.64 14.52
C ALA A 35 4.99 -20.88 13.14
N PHE A 36 5.92 -19.99 12.77
CA PHE A 36 6.81 -20.17 11.64
C PHE A 36 7.88 -21.20 11.99
N GLU A 37 8.02 -22.20 11.11
CA GLU A 37 8.92 -23.34 11.31
C GLU A 37 10.02 -23.44 10.26
N GLY A 38 9.95 -22.63 9.20
CA GLY A 38 10.95 -22.58 8.14
C GLY A 38 10.35 -22.33 6.77
N ALA A 39 11.21 -21.95 5.84
CA ALA A 39 10.85 -21.77 4.44
C ALA A 39 12.03 -22.12 3.53
N VAL A 40 11.73 -22.54 2.30
CA VAL A 40 12.72 -22.91 1.29
C VAL A 40 12.29 -22.31 -0.04
N ALA A 41 13.18 -21.57 -0.70
CA ALA A 41 12.96 -21.08 -2.05
C ALA A 41 13.30 -22.19 -3.08
N SER A 42 12.46 -22.35 -4.10
CA SER A 42 12.69 -23.37 -5.14
C SER A 42 13.84 -23.04 -6.08
N THR A 43 14.17 -21.76 -6.25
CA THR A 43 15.19 -21.27 -7.19
C THR A 43 15.91 -20.05 -6.61
N THR A 44 16.95 -19.59 -7.32
CA THR A 44 17.67 -18.36 -7.00
C THR A 44 17.13 -17.13 -7.72
N GLU A 45 16.05 -17.25 -8.50
CA GLU A 45 15.42 -16.13 -9.20
C GLU A 45 14.80 -15.14 -8.21
N PHE A 46 14.81 -13.84 -8.53
CA PHE A 46 14.28 -12.78 -7.66
C PHE A 46 12.82 -13.03 -7.24
N ASN A 47 12.01 -13.58 -8.15
CA ASN A 47 10.59 -13.90 -7.94
C ASN A 47 10.35 -15.37 -7.58
N SER A 48 11.37 -16.11 -7.12
CA SER A 48 11.21 -17.51 -6.75
C SER A 48 10.05 -17.72 -5.77
N GLY A 49 9.21 -18.72 -6.05
CA GLY A 49 8.34 -19.32 -5.03
C GLY A 49 9.09 -20.36 -4.20
N GLY A 50 8.35 -21.25 -3.55
CA GLY A 50 8.91 -22.34 -2.76
C GLY A 50 7.91 -22.97 -1.80
N THR A 51 8.37 -23.28 -0.59
CA THR A 51 7.53 -23.85 0.46
C THR A 51 7.71 -23.10 1.77
N ILE A 52 6.63 -22.88 2.49
CA ILE A 52 6.63 -22.36 3.87
C ILE A 52 6.02 -23.39 4.79
N LYS A 53 6.60 -23.55 5.99
CA LYS A 53 6.04 -24.36 7.06
C LYS A 53 5.49 -23.46 8.17
N CYS A 54 4.19 -23.53 8.37
CA CYS A 54 3.45 -22.68 9.30
C CYS A 54 2.47 -23.55 10.10
N ASN A 55 2.56 -23.51 11.43
CA ASN A 55 1.67 -24.24 12.33
C ASN A 55 1.50 -25.75 11.98
N GLY A 56 2.61 -26.42 11.71
CA GLY A 56 2.68 -27.82 11.31
C GLY A 56 2.33 -28.11 9.86
N GLN A 57 1.78 -27.14 9.13
CA GLN A 57 1.37 -27.30 7.73
C GLN A 57 2.47 -26.87 6.77
N THR A 58 2.64 -27.58 5.67
CA THR A 58 3.54 -27.21 4.57
C THR A 58 2.71 -26.69 3.41
N ILE A 59 2.96 -25.45 3.01
CA ILE A 59 2.20 -24.73 1.99
C ILE A 59 3.10 -24.38 0.81
N THR A 60 2.59 -24.55 -0.40
CA THR A 60 3.27 -24.10 -1.61
C THR A 60 3.17 -22.58 -1.72
N VAL A 61 4.30 -21.91 -1.85
CA VAL A 61 4.38 -20.47 -2.12
C VAL A 61 4.59 -20.26 -3.62
N PRO A 62 3.66 -19.61 -4.34
CA PRO A 62 3.81 -19.34 -5.77
C PRO A 62 5.01 -18.46 -6.12
N LYS A 63 5.46 -18.57 -7.36
CA LYS A 63 6.31 -17.57 -8.00
C LYS A 63 5.63 -16.20 -7.95
N ASN A 64 6.42 -15.13 -7.83
CA ASN A 64 6.01 -13.73 -7.70
C ASN A 64 5.33 -13.34 -6.38
N LEU A 65 5.10 -14.27 -5.44
CA LEU A 65 4.57 -13.90 -4.13
C LEU A 65 5.61 -13.10 -3.34
N GLN A 66 5.17 -11.99 -2.75
CA GLN A 66 5.94 -11.19 -1.80
C GLN A 66 5.33 -11.37 -0.40
N VAL A 67 6.18 -11.58 0.60
CA VAL A 67 5.80 -11.69 2.01
C VAL A 67 5.57 -10.29 2.58
N THR A 68 4.44 -10.09 3.22
CA THR A 68 4.05 -8.84 3.87
C THR A 68 4.74 -8.70 5.22
N TYR A 69 5.45 -7.59 5.39
CA TYR A 69 5.95 -7.04 6.64
C TYR A 69 5.18 -5.76 6.98
N PRO A 70 5.32 -5.19 8.20
CA PRO A 70 4.55 -4.01 8.60
C PRO A 70 4.62 -2.82 7.64
N ALA A 71 5.78 -2.58 7.00
CA ALA A 71 5.99 -1.46 6.08
C ALA A 71 6.66 -1.88 4.75
N ALA A 72 6.71 -3.17 4.43
CA ALA A 72 7.42 -3.66 3.26
C ALA A 72 6.80 -4.95 2.69
N PHE A 73 7.02 -5.15 1.39
CA PHE A 73 6.72 -6.41 0.71
C PHE A 73 8.03 -6.99 0.19
N ILE A 74 8.40 -8.17 0.68
CA ILE A 74 9.71 -8.77 0.41
C ILE A 74 9.54 -10.01 -0.45
N GLY A 75 10.30 -10.11 -1.54
CA GLY A 75 10.31 -11.31 -2.39
C GLY A 75 10.58 -12.56 -1.58
N PHE A 76 9.88 -13.66 -1.88
CA PHE A 76 9.96 -14.87 -1.05
C PHE A 76 11.39 -15.44 -0.94
N LYS A 77 12.21 -15.32 -1.98
CA LYS A 77 13.64 -15.67 -1.93
C LYS A 77 14.38 -14.91 -0.84
N ASP A 78 14.21 -13.59 -0.77
CA ASP A 78 14.93 -12.74 0.18
C ASP A 78 14.38 -12.93 1.59
N PHE A 79 13.07 -13.16 1.73
CA PHE A 79 12.48 -13.61 2.98
C PHE A 79 13.15 -14.88 3.49
N VAL A 80 13.29 -15.91 2.65
CA VAL A 80 13.96 -17.18 3.01
C VAL A 80 15.39 -16.92 3.47
N ALA A 81 16.13 -16.06 2.77
CA ALA A 81 17.51 -15.70 3.13
C ALA A 81 17.65 -15.06 4.52
N SER A 82 16.62 -14.32 4.99
CA SER A 82 16.58 -13.74 6.35
C SER A 82 15.88 -14.60 7.39
N SER A 83 15.16 -15.65 6.98
CA SER A 83 14.18 -16.33 7.84
C SER A 83 14.79 -17.14 8.99
N GLY A 84 16.11 -17.33 9.02
CA GLY A 84 16.80 -18.11 10.06
C GLY A 84 16.59 -17.57 11.48
N GLY A 85 16.24 -16.28 11.63
CA GLY A 85 15.92 -15.67 12.92
C GLY A 85 14.44 -15.66 13.29
N TYR A 86 13.55 -16.19 12.45
CA TYR A 86 12.09 -16.06 12.61
C TYR A 86 11.41 -17.32 13.17
N THR A 87 12.16 -18.36 13.54
CA THR A 87 11.55 -19.56 14.14
C THR A 87 10.71 -19.18 15.36
N GLY A 88 9.44 -19.61 15.36
CA GLY A 88 8.48 -19.28 16.42
C GLY A 88 7.78 -17.93 16.26
N TYR A 89 8.15 -17.11 15.26
CA TYR A 89 7.37 -15.92 14.89
C TYR A 89 6.00 -16.36 14.38
N ASN A 90 5.01 -15.48 14.46
CA ASN A 90 3.71 -15.71 13.86
C ASN A 90 3.81 -15.56 12.34
N CYS A 91 3.52 -16.64 11.63
CA CYS A 91 3.20 -16.63 10.21
C CYS A 91 1.69 -16.65 10.02
N GLU A 92 1.23 -15.91 9.03
CA GLU A 92 -0.14 -15.95 8.54
C GLU A 92 -0.10 -16.31 7.06
N VAL A 93 -0.84 -17.35 6.68
CA VAL A 93 -0.90 -17.82 5.29
C VAL A 93 -2.36 -18.06 4.93
N THR A 94 -2.85 -17.29 3.97
CA THR A 94 -4.19 -17.43 3.39
C THR A 94 -4.08 -17.92 1.95
N GLY A 95 -4.93 -18.86 1.57
CA GLY A 95 -4.94 -19.43 0.24
C GLY A 95 -6.05 -20.46 0.04
N ASN A 96 -5.94 -21.25 -1.03
CA ASN A 96 -6.84 -22.38 -1.28
C ASN A 96 -6.05 -23.66 -1.51
N VAL A 97 -6.68 -24.79 -1.21
CA VAL A 97 -6.23 -26.09 -1.70
C VAL A 97 -6.79 -26.30 -3.10
N VAL A 98 -5.90 -26.40 -4.09
CA VAL A 98 -6.24 -26.57 -5.51
C VAL A 98 -5.75 -27.94 -5.96
N ASN A 99 -6.66 -28.80 -6.41
CA ASN A 99 -6.36 -30.20 -6.78
C ASN A 99 -5.56 -30.95 -5.70
N GLY A 100 -5.86 -30.71 -4.41
CA GLY A 100 -5.20 -31.35 -3.28
C GLY A 100 -3.88 -30.71 -2.83
N VAL A 101 -3.45 -29.60 -3.44
CA VAL A 101 -2.22 -28.87 -3.06
C VAL A 101 -2.59 -27.55 -2.39
N ALA A 102 -2.12 -27.31 -1.17
CA ALA A 102 -2.25 -26.01 -0.50
C ALA A 102 -1.35 -24.97 -1.18
N ILE A 103 -1.95 -23.92 -1.74
CA ILE A 103 -1.26 -22.85 -2.46
C ILE A 103 -1.57 -21.50 -1.78
N ALA A 104 -0.53 -20.80 -1.35
CA ALA A 104 -0.66 -19.50 -0.71
C ALA A 104 -1.05 -18.41 -1.73
N ALA A 105 -1.98 -17.55 -1.35
CA ALA A 105 -2.25 -16.28 -2.02
C ALA A 105 -1.54 -15.12 -1.33
N GLN A 106 -1.44 -15.18 0.00
CA GLN A 106 -0.85 -14.15 0.85
C GLN A 106 -0.03 -14.81 1.95
N VAL A 107 1.07 -14.17 2.33
CA VAL A 107 1.93 -14.59 3.45
C VAL A 107 2.30 -13.33 4.24
N SER A 108 2.08 -13.33 5.55
CA SER A 108 2.57 -12.30 6.46
C SER A 108 3.45 -12.90 7.56
N ILE A 109 4.37 -12.11 8.12
CA ILE A 109 5.23 -12.50 9.24
C ILE A 109 5.27 -11.41 10.30
N ALA A 110 5.13 -11.80 11.57
CA ALA A 110 5.24 -10.92 12.73
C ALA A 110 5.90 -11.66 13.90
N GLN A 111 6.69 -10.99 14.75
CA GLN A 111 7.27 -11.66 15.93
C GLN A 111 6.19 -12.20 16.89
N ALA A 112 5.11 -11.44 17.05
CA ALA A 112 3.88 -11.85 17.70
C ALA A 112 2.71 -11.08 17.08
N LEU A 113 1.52 -11.69 17.02
CA LEU A 113 0.32 -10.95 16.62
C LEU A 113 0.02 -9.85 17.64
N LEU A 114 -0.45 -8.70 17.17
CA LEU A 114 -0.82 -7.57 18.02
C LEU A 114 0.34 -7.14 18.96
N ASN A 115 1.60 -7.27 18.52
CA ASN A 115 2.79 -6.90 19.31
C ASN A 115 2.90 -5.37 19.48
N GLY A 116 2.00 -4.83 20.29
CA GLY A 116 1.89 -3.44 20.65
C GLY A 116 2.03 -3.26 22.15
N ALA A 117 2.64 -2.15 22.54
CA ALA A 117 2.77 -1.77 23.95
C ALA A 117 2.75 -0.25 24.08
N SER A 118 2.65 0.22 25.31
CA SER A 118 2.66 1.65 25.61
C SER A 118 3.45 1.96 26.88
N GLY A 119 3.86 3.22 27.02
CA GLY A 119 4.60 3.66 28.20
C GLY A 119 4.98 5.12 28.17
N TYR A 120 5.36 5.65 29.33
CA TYR A 120 5.90 7.00 29.44
C TYR A 120 7.39 7.02 29.11
N VAL A 121 7.80 7.98 28.30
CA VAL A 121 9.20 8.27 28.02
C VAL A 121 9.88 8.83 29.27
N GLU A 122 10.96 8.18 29.69
CA GLU A 122 11.83 8.58 30.80
C GLU A 122 13.06 9.33 30.30
N SER A 123 13.67 8.89 29.20
CA SER A 123 14.77 9.60 28.55
C SER A 123 14.83 9.29 27.05
N VAL A 124 15.42 10.23 26.30
CA VAL A 124 15.69 10.13 24.87
C VAL A 124 17.16 10.45 24.65
N ASN A 125 17.88 9.57 23.97
CA ASN A 125 19.30 9.72 23.70
C ASN A 125 19.54 10.00 22.22
N PHE A 126 20.60 10.78 21.93
CA PHE A 126 20.97 11.12 20.55
C PHE A 126 21.42 9.92 19.72
N ASP A 127 21.66 8.76 20.33
CA ASP A 127 21.95 7.52 19.64
C ASP A 127 20.69 6.78 19.14
N GLY A 128 19.50 7.37 19.29
CA GLY A 128 18.22 6.81 18.84
C GLY A 128 17.46 6.03 19.91
N ARG A 129 18.02 5.82 21.10
CA ARG A 129 17.35 5.08 22.19
C ARG A 129 16.32 5.95 22.90
N ILE A 130 15.14 5.39 23.14
CA ILE A 130 14.08 5.93 23.98
C ILE A 130 13.89 4.97 25.15
N LYS A 131 14.16 5.43 26.37
CA LYS A 131 13.91 4.62 27.58
C LYS A 131 12.49 4.86 28.06
N LEU A 132 11.73 3.78 28.24
CA LEU A 132 10.42 3.84 28.88
C LEU A 132 10.56 3.67 30.39
N ARG A 133 9.80 4.47 31.14
CA ARG A 133 9.73 4.40 32.61
C ARG A 133 9.23 3.02 33.03
N ASN A 134 9.99 2.36 33.91
CA ASN A 134 9.70 0.99 34.37
C ASN A 134 9.54 -0.04 33.23
N GLY A 135 10.08 0.27 32.04
CA GLY A 135 9.84 -0.50 30.82
C GLY A 135 11.11 -0.75 30.02
N PRO A 136 10.97 -1.30 28.81
CA PRO A 136 12.11 -1.58 27.94
C PRO A 136 12.75 -0.29 27.39
N THR A 137 13.92 -0.45 26.79
CA THR A 137 14.48 0.55 25.87
C THR A 137 13.94 0.23 24.48
N ILE A 138 13.40 1.24 23.81
CA ILE A 138 12.91 1.13 22.44
C ILE A 138 13.81 1.95 21.49
N ARG A 139 13.86 1.56 20.22
CA ARG A 139 14.61 2.24 19.16
C ARG A 139 13.84 2.18 17.86
N ILE A 140 13.74 3.29 17.15
CA ILE A 140 13.09 3.34 15.83
C ILE A 140 13.97 2.63 14.80
N ASN A 141 13.38 1.70 14.06
CA ASN A 141 14.05 1.03 12.96
C ASN A 141 14.00 1.88 11.70
N ASP A 142 14.95 2.78 11.57
CA ASP A 142 14.94 3.83 10.55
C ASP A 142 16.21 3.75 9.69
N PRO A 143 16.29 2.83 8.70
CA PRO A 143 17.52 2.62 7.92
C PRO A 143 18.01 3.86 7.17
N ARG A 144 17.09 4.79 6.85
CA ARG A 144 17.36 6.02 6.09
C ARG A 144 17.54 7.25 6.97
N ALA A 145 17.51 7.08 8.30
CA ALA A 145 17.73 8.13 9.29
C ALA A 145 16.77 9.32 9.11
N ILE A 146 15.50 9.07 8.76
CA ILE A 146 14.45 10.07 8.59
C ILE A 146 13.90 10.56 9.94
N TYR A 147 13.67 9.66 10.88
CA TYR A 147 13.10 9.92 12.21
C TYR A 147 14.14 9.95 13.34
N SER A 148 15.32 9.39 13.12
CA SER A 148 16.37 9.24 14.15
C SER A 148 17.78 9.25 13.53
N VAL A 149 18.81 8.89 14.30
CA VAL A 149 20.17 8.65 13.76
C VAL A 149 20.28 7.43 12.85
N GLY A 150 19.23 6.61 12.84
CA GLY A 150 19.07 5.45 11.98
C GLY A 150 19.49 4.14 12.63
N TYR A 151 18.90 3.05 12.13
CA TYR A 151 19.12 1.69 12.58
C TYR A 151 18.91 0.73 11.42
N LYS A 152 19.81 -0.26 11.24
CA LYS A 152 19.85 -1.10 10.04
C LYS A 152 19.90 -2.60 10.31
N SER A 153 19.97 -3.01 11.57
CA SER A 153 20.16 -4.43 11.93
C SER A 153 18.91 -5.29 11.69
N GLN A 154 17.75 -4.67 11.43
CA GLN A 154 16.49 -5.34 11.16
C GLN A 154 15.90 -4.85 9.82
N PRO A 155 16.41 -5.31 8.67
CA PRO A 155 16.16 -4.66 7.37
C PRO A 155 14.71 -4.71 6.88
N TYR A 156 13.84 -5.55 7.46
CA TYR A 156 12.46 -5.75 6.97
C TYR A 156 11.36 -5.30 7.95
N PHE A 157 11.68 -5.06 9.21
CA PHE A 157 10.74 -4.52 10.21
C PHE A 157 10.92 -3.01 10.37
N THR A 158 10.98 -2.28 9.26
CA THR A 158 11.37 -0.86 9.23
C THR A 158 10.19 0.05 9.56
N ALA A 159 10.46 1.20 10.15
CA ALA A 159 9.54 2.32 10.09
C ALA A 159 9.34 2.74 8.63
N ASP A 160 8.11 3.07 8.28
CA ASP A 160 7.80 3.62 6.96
C ASP A 160 8.33 5.05 6.90
N ASP A 161 9.23 5.30 5.96
CA ASP A 161 9.90 6.58 5.80
C ASP A 161 9.33 7.43 4.66
N ALA A 162 8.36 6.87 3.91
CA ALA A 162 7.54 7.59 2.94
C ALA A 162 6.26 8.15 3.58
N ASN A 163 5.74 7.47 4.61
CA ASN A 163 4.56 7.87 5.38
C ASN A 163 4.92 8.21 6.82
N PRO A 164 4.22 9.15 7.48
CA PRO A 164 4.48 9.47 8.88
C PRO A 164 4.03 8.31 9.79
N SER A 165 4.91 7.31 9.98
CA SER A 165 4.71 6.14 10.88
C SER A 165 5.21 6.39 12.31
N ILE A 166 5.97 7.47 12.51
CA ILE A 166 6.39 7.97 13.81
C ILE A 166 5.74 9.34 13.99
N THR A 167 4.69 9.42 14.82
CA THR A 167 3.77 10.56 14.83
C THR A 167 3.31 10.97 16.22
N SER A 168 2.75 12.18 16.31
CA SER A 168 1.85 12.56 17.39
C SER A 168 0.44 12.00 17.11
N PHE A 169 -0.48 12.11 18.06
CA PHE A 169 -1.86 11.62 17.90
C PHE A 169 -2.52 12.09 16.58
N SER A 170 -2.32 13.37 16.24
CA SER A 170 -2.82 14.02 15.03
C SER A 170 -2.17 13.59 13.71
N GLY A 171 -1.14 12.73 13.73
CA GLY A 171 -0.36 12.34 12.55
C GLY A 171 0.80 13.27 12.21
N PHE A 172 1.02 14.36 12.97
CA PHE A 172 2.21 15.20 12.77
C PHE A 172 3.48 14.39 13.05
N PRO A 173 4.52 14.46 12.20
CA PRO A 173 5.66 13.56 12.29
C PRO A 173 6.55 13.92 13.49
N MET A 174 6.97 12.89 14.21
CA MET A 174 7.79 12.98 15.42
C MET A 174 9.17 12.37 15.16
N CYS A 175 10.15 12.75 15.98
CA CYS A 175 11.53 12.33 15.77
C CYS A 175 12.30 12.16 17.09
N VAL A 176 13.39 11.40 17.03
CA VAL A 176 14.43 11.37 18.06
C VAL A 176 15.55 12.30 17.61
N PRO A 177 15.90 13.33 18.39
CA PRO A 177 17.00 14.22 18.03
C PRO A 177 18.30 13.46 17.81
N ARG A 178 19.08 13.85 16.79
CA ARG A 178 20.38 13.22 16.46
C ARG A 178 21.57 13.88 17.16
N LYS A 179 21.34 15.08 17.67
CA LYS A 179 22.31 15.95 18.35
C LYS A 179 21.55 17.05 19.09
N ALA A 180 22.24 17.80 19.95
CA ALA A 180 21.64 18.87 20.75
C ALA A 180 20.99 19.98 19.89
N ALA A 181 21.62 20.35 18.78
CA ALA A 181 21.08 21.28 17.79
C ALA A 181 20.79 20.51 16.49
N ASP A 182 19.65 19.83 16.45
CA ASP A 182 19.16 19.10 15.28
C ASP A 182 18.15 19.95 14.50
N GLU A 183 18.55 20.42 13.32
CA GLU A 183 17.71 21.26 12.44
C GLU A 183 16.50 20.50 11.87
N LEU A 184 16.59 19.17 11.80
CA LEU A 184 15.53 18.28 11.32
C LEU A 184 14.67 17.72 12.47
N CYS A 185 15.05 17.97 13.73
CA CYS A 185 14.31 17.57 14.92
C CYS A 185 14.44 18.62 16.05
N PRO A 186 14.10 19.90 15.82
CA PRO A 186 14.45 20.97 16.75
C PRO A 186 13.47 21.05 17.92
N MET A 187 14.01 21.25 19.13
CA MET A 187 13.21 21.49 20.34
C MET A 187 12.28 22.70 20.25
N SER A 188 12.59 23.67 19.39
CA SER A 188 11.70 24.81 19.12
C SER A 188 10.36 24.41 18.51
N ASN A 189 10.27 23.22 17.89
CA ASN A 189 9.03 22.68 17.35
C ASN A 189 8.22 21.86 18.38
N ARG A 190 8.70 21.80 19.63
CA ARG A 190 8.03 21.18 20.78
C ARG A 190 7.89 22.22 21.92
N PRO A 191 7.01 23.22 21.76
CA PRO A 191 6.84 24.30 22.73
C PRO A 191 6.23 23.79 24.03
N ASP A 192 6.38 24.59 25.08
CA ASP A 192 5.66 24.38 26.33
C ASP A 192 4.19 24.78 26.14
N VAL A 193 3.27 23.86 26.44
CA VAL A 193 1.82 24.12 26.50
C VAL A 193 1.49 24.88 27.78
N THR A 194 2.16 24.48 28.87
CA THR A 194 2.25 25.23 30.14
C THR A 194 3.69 25.13 30.63
N PRO A 195 4.17 25.99 31.56
CA PRO A 195 5.56 26.00 31.97
C PRO A 195 6.09 24.61 32.37
N GLY A 196 7.07 24.09 31.62
CA GLY A 196 7.68 22.77 31.86
C GLY A 196 6.88 21.56 31.35
N VAL A 197 5.73 21.76 30.69
CA VAL A 197 4.89 20.70 30.14
C VAL A 197 4.78 20.86 28.63
N LYS A 198 5.21 19.82 27.89
CA LYS A 198 5.23 19.80 26.42
C LYS A 198 4.12 18.94 25.80
N GLN A 199 3.39 18.20 26.64
CA GLN A 199 2.27 17.36 26.26
C GLN A 199 0.97 18.17 26.20
N GLY A 200 0.00 17.68 25.42
CA GLY A 200 -1.29 18.35 25.17
C GLY A 200 -1.44 18.82 23.72
N THR A 201 -2.35 19.78 23.53
CA THR A 201 -2.72 20.31 22.21
C THR A 201 -2.03 21.63 21.93
N PHE A 202 -1.33 21.73 20.81
CA PHE A 202 -0.72 22.98 20.34
C PHE A 202 -0.52 22.95 18.84
N LYS A 203 -0.36 24.14 18.24
CA LYS A 203 -0.07 24.29 16.81
C LYS A 203 1.43 24.15 16.56
N ALA A 204 1.82 23.38 15.54
CA ALA A 204 3.21 23.24 15.12
C ALA A 204 3.84 24.63 14.82
N PRO A 205 4.94 25.01 15.51
CA PRO A 205 5.68 26.23 15.20
C PRO A 205 6.22 26.28 13.76
N ASP A 206 6.82 25.19 13.27
CA ASP A 206 7.17 24.99 11.86
C ASP A 206 6.48 23.70 11.37
N PRO A 207 5.45 23.81 10.52
CA PRO A 207 4.72 22.64 10.05
C PRO A 207 5.48 21.81 9.01
N LEU A 208 6.66 22.26 8.54
CA LEU A 208 7.51 21.53 7.57
C LEU A 208 8.68 20.80 8.21
N VAL A 209 8.76 20.78 9.55
CA VAL A 209 9.82 20.11 10.31
C VAL A 209 9.17 19.22 11.36
N MET A 210 9.77 18.07 11.66
CA MET A 210 9.30 17.16 12.71
C MET A 210 9.40 17.80 14.12
N ALA A 211 8.66 17.23 15.07
CA ALA A 211 8.77 17.62 16.48
C ALA A 211 9.46 16.52 17.31
N PRO A 212 10.37 16.86 18.24
CA PRO A 212 11.05 15.86 19.03
C PRO A 212 10.13 15.16 20.04
N ILE A 213 10.35 13.85 20.19
CA ILE A 213 9.88 13.07 21.34
C ILE A 213 10.64 13.52 22.58
N VAL A 214 9.94 13.72 23.68
CA VAL A 214 10.49 14.28 24.93
C VAL A 214 10.04 13.50 26.17
N ILE A 215 10.69 13.75 27.29
CA ILE A 215 10.31 13.18 28.60
C ILE A 215 8.85 13.53 28.91
N GLY A 216 8.10 12.54 29.40
CA GLY A 216 6.67 12.69 29.73
C GLY A 216 5.71 12.38 28.57
N ASP A 217 6.23 12.18 27.35
CA ASP A 217 5.44 11.66 26.25
C ASP A 217 4.94 10.26 26.58
N PHE A 218 3.66 10.01 26.33
CA PHE A 218 3.06 8.67 26.40
C PHE A 218 3.03 8.12 24.99
N VAL A 219 3.80 7.07 24.77
CA VAL A 219 3.95 6.46 23.44
C VAL A 219 3.19 5.14 23.39
N GLU A 220 2.53 4.92 22.26
CA GLU A 220 1.99 3.64 21.83
C GLU A 220 2.82 3.18 20.64
N TYR A 221 3.32 1.96 20.64
CA TYR A 221 4.25 1.50 19.62
C TYR A 221 4.04 0.04 19.26
N SER A 222 4.51 -0.32 18.06
CA SER A 222 4.63 -1.71 17.61
C SER A 222 6.07 -1.97 17.15
N GLY A 223 6.60 -3.14 17.48
CA GLY A 223 8.00 -3.46 17.22
C GLY A 223 8.32 -4.93 17.38
N ILE A 224 9.60 -5.27 17.28
CA ILE A 224 10.14 -6.61 17.55
C ILE A 224 11.22 -6.53 18.62
N GLN A 225 11.31 -7.53 19.48
CA GLN A 225 12.43 -7.70 20.39
C GLN A 225 13.65 -8.15 19.61
N ALA A 226 14.74 -7.39 19.69
CA ALA A 226 16.04 -7.74 19.15
C ALA A 226 17.15 -7.04 19.94
N ASP A 227 18.27 -7.73 20.15
CA ASP A 227 19.47 -7.18 20.80
C ASP A 227 19.21 -6.54 22.19
N GLY A 228 18.23 -7.03 22.94
CA GLY A 228 17.85 -6.50 24.25
C GLY A 228 17.06 -5.19 24.22
N GLU A 229 16.69 -4.71 23.03
CA GLU A 229 15.84 -3.55 22.79
C GLU A 229 14.52 -3.98 22.11
N ILE A 230 13.53 -3.09 22.08
CA ILE A 230 12.41 -3.21 21.14
C ILE A 230 12.70 -2.32 19.94
N ILE A 231 12.79 -2.93 18.77
CA ILE A 231 13.02 -2.30 17.49
C ILE A 231 11.67 -1.97 16.86
N VAL A 232 11.34 -0.68 16.84
CA VAL A 232 10.01 -0.13 16.57
C VAL A 232 9.86 0.24 15.11
N TYR A 233 8.75 -0.17 14.50
CA TYR A 233 8.36 0.21 13.13
C TYR A 233 7.17 1.17 13.07
N ASN A 234 6.43 1.34 14.17
CA ASN A 234 5.33 2.29 14.27
C ASN A 234 5.27 2.86 15.69
N LEU A 235 5.10 4.18 15.83
CA LEU A 235 5.03 4.86 17.12
C LEU A 235 4.09 6.07 17.05
N VAL A 236 3.20 6.17 18.03
CA VAL A 236 2.31 7.31 18.22
C VAL A 236 2.53 7.90 19.61
N VAL A 237 2.85 9.19 19.68
CA VAL A 237 2.83 9.98 20.91
C VAL A 237 1.38 10.40 21.18
N SER A 238 0.63 9.56 21.89
CA SER A 238 -0.83 9.71 21.98
C SER A 238 -1.29 10.82 22.92
N ASN A 239 -0.42 11.32 23.81
CA ASN A 239 -0.68 12.49 24.64
C ASN A 239 -0.18 13.82 24.03
N ALA A 240 0.13 13.85 22.74
CA ALA A 240 0.47 15.04 21.98
C ALA A 240 -0.47 15.21 20.78
N GLN A 241 -1.20 16.32 20.73
CA GLN A 241 -2.03 16.70 19.59
C GLN A 241 -1.42 17.92 18.90
N ILE A 242 -0.55 17.68 17.92
CA ILE A 242 0.12 18.75 17.17
C ILE A 242 -0.71 19.12 15.94
N THR A 243 -1.31 20.30 15.95
CA THR A 243 -2.18 20.76 14.86
C THR A 243 -1.45 21.62 13.83
N THR A 244 -1.96 21.63 12.61
CA THR A 244 -1.51 22.52 11.52
C THR A 244 -2.66 23.41 11.04
N THR A 245 -2.43 24.25 10.02
CA THR A 245 -3.48 25.08 9.41
C THR A 245 -3.25 25.14 7.91
N GLY A 246 -4.15 24.54 7.13
CA GLY A 246 -4.03 24.31 5.71
C GLY A 246 -2.97 23.27 5.36
N ALA A 247 -2.18 23.58 4.33
CA ALA A 247 -1.07 22.74 3.88
C ALA A 247 0.23 23.15 4.61
N PRO A 248 1.03 22.21 5.11
CA PRO A 248 0.81 20.76 5.07
C PRO A 248 -0.22 20.28 6.12
N THR A 249 -1.13 19.41 5.68
CA THR A 249 -1.95 18.58 6.57
C THR A 249 -1.28 17.23 6.71
N TYR A 250 -1.24 16.65 7.90
CA TYR A 250 -0.75 15.29 8.11
C TYR A 250 -1.91 14.34 8.32
N ILE A 251 -1.73 13.09 7.89
CA ILE A 251 -2.71 12.02 7.98
C ILE A 251 -2.08 10.90 8.79
N ARG A 252 -2.79 10.40 9.80
CA ARG A 252 -2.48 9.14 10.48
C ARG A 252 -3.56 8.14 10.14
N MET A 253 -3.18 6.96 9.69
CA MET A 253 -4.12 5.84 9.53
C MET A 253 -4.07 4.94 10.76
N GLU A 254 -5.24 4.51 11.22
CA GLU A 254 -5.37 3.49 12.25
C GLU A 254 -5.67 2.14 11.61
N ASP A 255 -6.67 2.11 10.71
CA ASP A 255 -7.16 0.88 10.09
C ASP A 255 -7.41 1.05 8.58
N ALA A 256 -7.09 0.01 7.81
CA ALA A 256 -7.70 -0.28 6.51
C ALA A 256 -8.05 -1.77 6.41
N ASN A 257 -9.31 -2.10 6.73
CA ASN A 257 -9.86 -3.44 6.56
C ASN A 257 -10.65 -3.47 5.25
N ILE A 258 -10.40 -4.49 4.42
CA ILE A 258 -11.10 -4.65 3.15
C ILE A 258 -12.03 -5.87 3.24
N GLY A 259 -13.34 -5.62 3.15
CA GLY A 259 -14.34 -6.67 3.06
C GLY A 259 -14.44 -7.19 1.63
N VAL A 260 -14.15 -8.48 1.44
CA VAL A 260 -14.13 -9.13 0.13
C VAL A 260 -15.54 -9.52 -0.27
N TRP A 261 -15.98 -9.02 -1.42
CA TRP A 261 -17.24 -9.39 -2.06
C TRP A 261 -17.27 -10.83 -2.55
N THR A 262 -18.46 -11.44 -2.49
CA THR A 262 -18.76 -12.75 -3.09
C THR A 262 -20.01 -12.69 -3.96
N ALA A 263 -20.03 -13.54 -4.99
CA ALA A 263 -21.20 -13.75 -5.84
C ALA A 263 -22.28 -14.59 -5.15
N ASP A 264 -21.95 -15.38 -4.13
CA ASP A 264 -22.90 -16.19 -3.36
C ASP A 264 -23.58 -15.34 -2.28
N THR A 265 -24.42 -14.39 -2.70
CA THR A 265 -25.12 -13.47 -1.78
C THR A 265 -26.23 -14.14 -0.96
N VAL A 266 -26.46 -15.44 -1.16
CA VAL A 266 -27.49 -16.20 -0.44
C VAL A 266 -26.88 -16.96 0.74
N ASN A 267 -25.72 -17.58 0.53
CA ASN A 267 -25.10 -18.45 1.52
C ASN A 267 -23.87 -17.83 2.20
N GLN A 268 -23.47 -16.61 1.82
CA GLN A 268 -22.31 -15.94 2.40
C GLN A 268 -22.61 -14.51 2.84
N GLU A 269 -21.97 -14.11 3.93
CA GLU A 269 -21.97 -12.74 4.42
C GLU A 269 -20.67 -12.02 4.03
N VAL A 270 -20.83 -10.81 3.49
CA VAL A 270 -19.73 -9.89 3.18
C VAL A 270 -19.54 -8.89 4.31
N ALA A 271 -18.31 -8.76 4.79
CA ALA A 271 -17.90 -7.77 5.78
C ALA A 271 -17.85 -6.34 5.21
N GLN A 272 -17.76 -5.35 6.10
CA GLN A 272 -17.58 -3.95 5.68
C GLN A 272 -16.11 -3.67 5.36
N THR A 273 -15.89 -2.93 4.27
CA THR A 273 -14.64 -2.20 4.06
C THR A 273 -14.65 -0.98 4.97
N ARG A 274 -13.55 -0.76 5.70
CA ARG A 274 -13.42 0.31 6.70
C ARG A 274 -12.05 0.98 6.60
N PHE A 275 -12.06 2.30 6.57
CA PHE A 275 -10.86 3.13 6.73
C PHE A 275 -11.07 4.08 7.90
N VAL A 276 -10.11 4.12 8.81
CA VAL A 276 -10.12 5.03 9.96
C VAL A 276 -8.81 5.80 10.00
N GLY A 277 -8.91 7.12 10.08
CA GLY A 277 -7.74 7.96 10.21
C GLY A 277 -8.01 9.27 10.92
N TYR A 278 -6.94 10.03 11.11
CA TYR A 278 -6.89 11.29 11.84
C TYR A 278 -6.10 12.31 11.03
N THR A 279 -6.39 13.59 11.22
CA THR A 279 -5.64 14.66 10.56
C THR A 279 -5.12 15.72 11.53
N SER A 280 -4.01 16.36 11.17
CA SER A 280 -3.48 17.50 11.93
C SER A 280 -4.28 18.79 11.77
N ASP A 281 -5.23 18.82 10.84
CA ASP A 281 -6.09 19.96 10.56
C ASP A 281 -7.49 19.49 10.16
N SER A 282 -8.52 20.21 10.57
CA SER A 282 -9.94 19.97 10.24
C SER A 282 -10.59 21.16 9.52
N SER A 283 -9.79 22.11 9.04
CA SER A 283 -10.23 23.22 8.21
C SER A 283 -10.95 22.74 6.94
N ALA A 284 -11.89 23.54 6.42
CA ALA A 284 -12.74 23.14 5.29
C ALA A 284 -11.95 22.71 4.03
N ASN A 285 -10.75 23.26 3.82
CA ASN A 285 -9.87 22.93 2.70
C ASN A 285 -9.17 21.57 2.81
N VAL A 286 -9.19 20.92 3.98
CA VAL A 286 -8.75 19.53 4.18
C VAL A 286 -9.70 18.55 3.50
N ASN A 287 -10.96 18.95 3.31
CA ASN A 287 -11.99 18.11 2.73
C ASN A 287 -12.10 18.24 1.20
N PRO A 288 -12.51 17.16 0.50
CA PRO A 288 -12.62 15.80 1.01
C PRO A 288 -11.24 15.16 1.22
N ILE A 289 -11.15 14.25 2.20
CA ILE A 289 -10.12 13.22 2.24
C ILE A 289 -10.48 12.20 1.17
N LYS A 290 -9.60 12.02 0.18
CA LYS A 290 -9.78 11.05 -0.89
C LYS A 290 -9.07 9.74 -0.56
N ILE A 291 -9.72 8.63 -0.86
CA ILE A 291 -9.19 7.27 -0.72
C ILE A 291 -9.06 6.68 -2.12
N PHE A 292 -7.88 6.19 -2.46
CA PHE A 292 -7.56 5.59 -3.75
C PHE A 292 -7.03 4.16 -3.55
N ALA A 293 -7.43 3.25 -4.42
CA ALA A 293 -6.75 1.98 -4.62
C ALA A 293 -5.57 2.19 -5.58
N ILE A 294 -4.38 1.69 -5.23
CA ILE A 294 -3.20 1.78 -6.10
C ILE A 294 -3.15 0.56 -7.00
N GLU A 295 -3.38 0.76 -8.29
CA GLU A 295 -3.30 -0.29 -9.31
C GLU A 295 -1.97 -0.21 -10.05
N TYR A 296 -1.24 -1.32 -10.13
CA TYR A 296 0.03 -1.35 -10.84
C TYR A 296 -0.15 -1.77 -12.29
N ASP A 297 0.51 -1.05 -13.20
CA ASP A 297 0.65 -1.51 -14.57
C ASP A 297 1.49 -2.80 -14.60
N PRO A 298 0.97 -3.90 -15.16
CA PRO A 298 1.60 -5.22 -15.05
C PRO A 298 2.89 -5.37 -15.87
N CYS A 299 3.28 -4.37 -16.66
CA CYS A 299 4.51 -4.38 -17.45
C CYS A 299 5.55 -3.39 -16.98
N THR A 300 5.14 -2.25 -16.45
CA THR A 300 6.03 -1.14 -16.08
C THR A 300 6.16 -0.98 -14.57
N GLY A 301 5.22 -1.53 -13.80
CA GLY A 301 5.13 -1.35 -12.34
C GLY A 301 4.72 0.05 -11.92
N GLU A 302 4.26 0.88 -12.87
CA GLU A 302 3.78 2.22 -12.54
C GLU A 302 2.42 2.16 -11.85
N GLY A 303 2.30 2.81 -10.69
CA GLY A 303 1.06 2.89 -9.93
C GLY A 303 0.08 3.90 -10.52
N VAL A 304 -1.19 3.55 -10.60
CA VAL A 304 -2.31 4.39 -11.03
C VAL A 304 -3.35 4.40 -9.92
N ASP A 305 -3.74 5.60 -9.50
CA ASP A 305 -4.78 5.77 -8.49
C ASP A 305 -6.17 5.59 -9.10
N ARG A 306 -6.96 4.69 -8.54
CA ARG A 306 -8.41 4.62 -8.76
C ARG A 306 -9.13 5.13 -7.52
N GLU A 307 -9.92 6.19 -7.68
CA GLU A 307 -10.69 6.77 -6.57
C GLU A 307 -11.75 5.79 -6.08
N ILE A 308 -11.76 5.55 -4.77
CA ILE A 308 -12.71 4.68 -4.07
C ILE A 308 -13.77 5.53 -3.38
N ALA A 309 -13.36 6.60 -2.70
CA ALA A 309 -14.26 7.45 -1.94
C ALA A 309 -13.66 8.83 -1.66
N GLY A 310 -14.55 9.80 -1.40
CA GLY A 310 -14.24 11.05 -0.71
C GLY A 310 -15.01 11.11 0.60
N VAL A 311 -14.31 11.36 1.71
CA VAL A 311 -14.91 11.50 3.05
C VAL A 311 -14.56 12.85 3.67
N ALA A 312 -15.45 13.35 4.52
CA ALA A 312 -15.18 14.56 5.28
C ALA A 312 -14.55 14.19 6.64
N VAL A 313 -13.58 14.99 7.08
CA VAL A 313 -13.22 15.12 8.50
C VAL A 313 -14.31 15.95 9.17
N PRO A 314 -15.13 15.37 10.06
CA PRO A 314 -16.11 16.12 10.81
C PRO A 314 -15.38 17.15 11.69
N ASN A 315 -15.75 18.42 11.56
CA ASN A 315 -15.20 19.51 12.41
C ASN A 315 -15.81 19.53 13.82
N THR A 316 -16.42 18.43 14.25
CA THR A 316 -17.19 18.31 15.49
C THR A 316 -16.44 17.56 16.58
N GLU A 317 -15.32 16.90 16.28
CA GLU A 317 -14.52 16.18 17.26
C GLU A 317 -13.07 16.68 17.36
N ALA A 318 -12.56 16.77 18.59
CA ALA A 318 -11.23 17.31 18.88
C ALA A 318 -10.06 16.52 18.28
N ARG A 319 -10.34 15.29 17.84
CA ARG A 319 -9.35 14.35 17.28
C ARG A 319 -9.12 14.56 15.78
N ASN A 320 -9.99 15.31 15.09
CA ASN A 320 -10.01 15.41 13.64
C ASN A 320 -10.02 14.03 12.95
N LYS A 321 -10.84 13.11 13.47
CA LYS A 321 -10.94 11.76 12.91
C LYS A 321 -11.82 11.79 11.67
N PHE A 322 -11.51 10.97 10.67
CA PHE A 322 -12.39 10.64 9.57
C PHE A 322 -12.61 9.13 9.53
N GLU A 323 -13.75 8.73 8.97
CA GLU A 323 -14.11 7.33 8.86
C GLU A 323 -14.89 7.08 7.58
N TYR A 324 -14.48 6.06 6.84
CA TYR A 324 -15.20 5.53 5.69
C TYR A 324 -15.63 4.10 6.01
N ARG A 325 -16.90 3.77 5.75
CA ARG A 325 -17.42 2.41 5.84
C ARG A 325 -18.35 2.13 4.68
N ILE A 326 -18.13 1.01 4.00
CA ILE A 326 -19.04 0.53 2.95
C ILE A 326 -19.10 -1.00 2.96
N LYS A 327 -20.28 -1.57 2.76
CA LYS A 327 -20.43 -3.00 2.48
C LYS A 327 -20.37 -3.20 0.97
N ALA A 328 -19.51 -4.08 0.49
CA ALA A 328 -19.39 -4.33 -0.94
C ALA A 328 -20.69 -4.98 -1.46
N THR A 329 -21.31 -4.38 -2.47
CA THR A 329 -22.56 -4.86 -3.10
C THR A 329 -22.33 -5.47 -4.48
N GLN A 330 -21.14 -5.29 -5.03
CA GLN A 330 -20.74 -5.79 -6.35
C GLN A 330 -19.27 -6.17 -6.33
N LYS A 331 -18.86 -6.95 -7.32
CA LYS A 331 -17.46 -7.30 -7.55
C LYS A 331 -16.64 -6.04 -7.78
N ASP A 332 -15.64 -5.80 -6.93
CA ASP A 332 -14.64 -4.73 -7.10
C ASP A 332 -13.28 -5.33 -7.46
N GLN A 333 -12.39 -4.52 -8.02
CA GLN A 333 -10.98 -4.84 -8.14
C GLN A 333 -10.28 -4.41 -6.85
N TYR A 334 -9.55 -5.35 -6.23
CA TYR A 334 -8.80 -5.07 -5.02
C TYR A 334 -7.36 -4.70 -5.34
N ALA A 335 -6.83 -3.75 -4.58
CA ALA A 335 -5.45 -3.33 -4.62
C ALA A 335 -4.73 -3.78 -3.34
N ARG A 336 -3.42 -4.02 -3.45
CA ARG A 336 -2.59 -4.40 -2.30
C ARG A 336 -2.42 -3.23 -1.31
N GLU A 337 -2.40 -2.01 -1.85
CA GLU A 337 -2.08 -0.78 -1.14
C GLU A 337 -3.11 0.29 -1.50
N TYR A 338 -3.43 1.13 -0.53
CA TYR A 338 -4.36 2.24 -0.68
C TYR A 338 -3.67 3.56 -0.31
N ARG A 339 -4.00 4.61 -1.04
CA ARG A 339 -3.53 5.97 -0.79
C ARG A 339 -4.67 6.82 -0.27
N VAL A 340 -4.42 7.54 0.81
CA VAL A 340 -5.29 8.55 1.38
C VAL A 340 -4.67 9.91 1.14
N VAL A 341 -5.43 10.88 0.61
CA VAL A 341 -4.94 12.23 0.27
C VAL A 341 -5.88 13.29 0.82
N ALA A 342 -5.33 14.31 1.48
CA ALA A 342 -6.08 15.46 1.96
C ALA A 342 -6.41 16.44 0.83
N GLY A 343 -7.55 17.14 0.92
CA GLY A 343 -7.97 18.18 -0.02
C GLY A 343 -7.04 19.41 -0.08
N THR A 344 -6.12 19.52 0.87
CA THR A 344 -5.03 20.50 0.88
C THR A 344 -3.92 20.18 -0.11
N GLY A 345 -3.89 18.97 -0.68
CA GLY A 345 -2.82 18.48 -1.55
C GLY A 345 -1.60 18.02 -0.75
N THR A 346 -0.53 17.68 -1.46
CA THR A 346 0.70 17.18 -0.84
C THR A 346 1.81 18.22 -0.81
N VAL A 347 2.70 18.12 0.19
CA VAL A 347 3.90 18.97 0.32
C VAL A 347 5.05 18.13 0.87
N THR A 348 6.20 18.14 0.20
CA THR A 348 7.43 17.53 0.74
C THR A 348 8.03 18.42 1.81
N THR A 349 8.16 17.86 3.01
CA THR A 349 8.74 18.54 4.19
C THR A 349 10.26 18.68 4.08
N LYS A 350 10.88 19.47 4.96
CA LYS A 350 12.36 19.57 5.04
C LYS A 350 13.01 18.22 5.43
N ASN A 351 12.23 17.33 6.04
CA ASN A 351 12.63 15.98 6.42
C ASN A 351 12.49 14.95 5.29
N GLY A 352 11.93 15.32 4.13
CA GLY A 352 11.70 14.40 3.02
C GLY A 352 10.39 13.58 3.11
N VAL A 353 9.59 13.75 4.17
CA VAL A 353 8.25 13.16 4.29
C VAL A 353 7.28 13.93 3.41
N VAL A 354 6.42 13.21 2.67
CA VAL A 354 5.36 13.81 1.83
C VAL A 354 4.10 13.99 2.69
N ALA A 355 3.91 15.20 3.21
CA ALA A 355 2.69 15.54 3.93
C ALA A 355 1.49 15.62 2.99
N GLY A 356 0.28 15.51 3.53
CA GLY A 356 -0.98 15.56 2.78
C GLY A 356 -1.40 14.24 2.16
N GLN A 357 -0.57 13.19 2.28
CA GLN A 357 -0.91 11.83 1.90
C GLN A 357 -0.49 10.80 2.95
N TYR A 358 -1.09 9.62 2.86
CA TYR A 358 -0.64 8.41 3.54
C TYR A 358 -0.90 7.21 2.61
N VAL A 359 0.09 6.38 2.36
CA VAL A 359 -0.04 5.11 1.66
C VAL A 359 0.03 3.99 2.70
N MET A 360 -0.91 3.06 2.66
CA MET A 360 -0.90 1.91 3.56
C MET A 360 -1.16 0.61 2.82
N PRO A 361 -0.49 -0.49 3.22
CA PRO A 361 -0.97 -1.81 2.87
C PRO A 361 -2.32 -2.07 3.52
N VAL A 362 -3.08 -3.01 2.96
CA VAL A 362 -4.29 -3.51 3.63
C VAL A 362 -3.90 -4.19 4.93
N SER A 363 -4.48 -3.74 6.04
CA SER A 363 -4.22 -4.28 7.38
C SER A 363 -4.84 -5.65 7.58
N GLU A 364 -6.01 -5.87 6.97
CA GLU A 364 -6.76 -7.12 7.07
C GLU A 364 -7.66 -7.30 5.83
N TRP A 365 -7.63 -8.51 5.27
CA TRP A 365 -8.56 -8.96 4.24
C TRP A 365 -9.63 -9.82 4.89
N ILE A 366 -10.87 -9.33 4.94
CA ILE A 366 -11.97 -10.06 5.56
C ILE A 366 -12.71 -10.83 4.47
N GLN A 367 -12.46 -12.14 4.42
CA GLN A 367 -13.09 -13.05 3.47
C GLN A 367 -14.58 -13.23 3.79
N PRO A 368 -15.43 -13.57 2.79
CA PRO A 368 -16.83 -13.85 3.05
C PRO A 368 -17.00 -15.07 3.96
N GLU A 369 -17.95 -14.98 4.91
CA GLU A 369 -18.25 -16.07 5.85
C GLU A 369 -19.48 -16.85 5.39
N ASP A 370 -19.43 -18.18 5.40
CA ASP A 370 -20.60 -19.02 5.09
C ASP A 370 -21.67 -18.89 6.19
N THR A 371 -22.89 -18.52 5.83
CA THR A 371 -24.00 -18.27 6.76
C THR A 371 -24.83 -19.53 7.06
N ASN A 372 -24.56 -20.64 6.36
CA ASN A 372 -25.30 -21.89 6.47
C ASN A 372 -24.46 -22.97 7.15
N PRO A 373 -24.71 -23.28 8.44
CA PRO A 373 -23.97 -24.32 9.16
C PRO A 373 -24.01 -25.67 8.46
N GLY A 374 -22.85 -26.34 8.39
CA GLY A 374 -22.71 -27.67 7.79
C GLY A 374 -22.55 -27.69 6.26
N ARG A 375 -22.61 -26.53 5.59
CA ARG A 375 -22.21 -26.41 4.19
C ARG A 375 -20.70 -26.62 4.06
N ALA A 376 -20.27 -27.21 2.94
CA ALA A 376 -18.84 -27.26 2.61
C ALA A 376 -18.30 -25.83 2.48
N PRO A 377 -17.05 -25.57 2.92
CA PRO A 377 -16.48 -24.24 2.88
C PRO A 377 -16.32 -23.76 1.45
N THR A 378 -16.68 -22.50 1.19
CA THR A 378 -16.45 -21.85 -0.11
C THR A 378 -14.98 -21.45 -0.26
N PRO A 379 -14.30 -21.73 -1.38
CA PRO A 379 -12.94 -21.24 -1.61
C PRO A 379 -12.89 -19.71 -1.62
N HIS A 380 -11.75 -19.16 -1.20
CA HIS A 380 -11.48 -17.73 -1.28
C HIS A 380 -11.43 -17.27 -2.74
N ASP A 381 -12.10 -16.17 -3.08
CA ASP A 381 -12.08 -15.59 -4.44
C ASP A 381 -10.93 -14.58 -4.60
N PHE A 382 -9.82 -15.05 -5.16
CA PHE A 382 -8.65 -14.22 -5.48
C PHE A 382 -8.72 -13.59 -6.87
N SER A 383 -9.76 -13.88 -7.67
CA SER A 383 -9.87 -13.38 -9.06
C SER A 383 -10.01 -11.86 -9.17
N SER A 384 -10.40 -11.19 -8.08
CA SER A 384 -10.48 -9.72 -7.99
C SER A 384 -9.20 -9.06 -7.48
N TYR A 385 -8.19 -9.83 -7.07
CA TYR A 385 -6.96 -9.30 -6.51
C TYR A 385 -6.02 -8.98 -7.67
N SER A 386 -6.06 -7.74 -8.14
CA SER A 386 -5.34 -7.31 -9.35
C SER A 386 -3.83 -7.56 -9.25
N PHE A 387 -3.25 -7.34 -8.07
CA PHE A 387 -1.84 -7.60 -7.80
C PHE A 387 -1.46 -9.09 -7.83
N LEU A 388 -2.42 -10.01 -7.62
CA LEU A 388 -2.21 -11.46 -7.71
C LEU A 388 -2.44 -11.98 -9.12
N THR A 389 -3.47 -11.47 -9.80
CA THR A 389 -3.92 -11.93 -11.14
C THR A 389 -3.17 -11.27 -12.29
N LYS A 390 -2.64 -10.05 -12.09
CA LYS A 390 -1.87 -9.29 -13.08
C LYS A 390 -0.38 -9.18 -12.74
N GLY A 391 -0.04 -9.27 -11.45
CA GLY A 391 1.30 -8.97 -10.96
C GLY A 391 1.49 -7.48 -10.63
N LEU A 392 2.72 -7.13 -10.27
CA LEU A 392 3.12 -5.78 -9.84
C LEU A 392 3.92 -5.03 -10.90
N GLY A 393 4.22 -5.66 -12.05
CA GLY A 393 5.04 -5.06 -13.09
C GLY A 393 6.52 -5.02 -12.72
N ARG A 394 7.25 -4.03 -13.26
CA ARG A 394 8.70 -3.93 -13.09
C ARG A 394 9.05 -3.18 -11.80
N ASP A 395 9.97 -3.73 -11.03
CA ASP A 395 10.57 -3.01 -9.88
C ASP A 395 11.66 -2.02 -10.33
N ALA A 396 12.29 -1.37 -9.35
CA ALA A 396 13.35 -0.39 -9.60
C ALA A 396 14.60 -1.01 -10.24
N GLU A 397 14.85 -2.29 -9.98
CA GLU A 397 15.91 -3.10 -10.58
C GLU A 397 15.50 -3.69 -11.94
N ASN A 398 14.33 -3.31 -12.47
CA ASN A 398 13.78 -3.72 -13.76
C ASN A 398 13.35 -5.21 -13.81
N ASN A 399 13.21 -5.87 -12.67
CA ASN A 399 12.71 -7.24 -12.58
C ASN A 399 11.18 -7.26 -12.70
N LEU A 400 10.64 -8.19 -13.49
CA LEU A 400 9.20 -8.27 -13.79
C LEU A 400 8.45 -9.21 -12.82
N TRP A 401 7.66 -8.65 -11.93
CA TRP A 401 6.76 -9.35 -11.01
C TRP A 401 5.41 -9.62 -11.69
N GLY A 402 5.22 -10.85 -12.17
CA GLY A 402 3.99 -11.29 -12.84
C GLY A 402 2.90 -11.82 -11.88
N PRO A 403 1.81 -12.38 -12.41
CA PRO A 403 0.80 -13.08 -11.63
C PRO A 403 1.38 -14.25 -10.84
N LEU A 404 0.68 -14.67 -9.79
CA LEU A 404 1.08 -15.86 -9.04
C LEU A 404 1.07 -17.11 -9.92
N SER A 405 2.10 -17.95 -9.78
CA SER A 405 2.22 -19.22 -10.50
C SER A 405 2.84 -20.31 -9.61
N PRO A 406 2.11 -21.41 -9.29
CA PRO A 406 0.72 -21.67 -9.63
C PRO A 406 -0.25 -20.67 -8.97
N PHE A 407 -1.44 -20.45 -9.55
CA PHE A 407 -2.44 -19.56 -8.98
C PHE A 407 -3.29 -20.30 -7.93
N PRO A 408 -3.62 -19.67 -6.78
CA PRO A 408 -4.36 -20.31 -5.68
C PRO A 408 -5.87 -20.41 -5.95
N GLN A 409 -6.31 -20.57 -7.20
CA GLN A 409 -7.71 -20.72 -7.57
C GLN A 409 -7.83 -21.26 -9.01
N THR A 410 -8.75 -22.20 -9.23
CA THR A 410 -9.05 -22.73 -10.56
C THR A 410 -9.93 -21.77 -11.36
N GLY A 411 -9.77 -21.74 -12.69
CA GLY A 411 -10.67 -21.03 -13.60
C GLY A 411 -10.46 -19.51 -13.68
N VAL A 412 -9.37 -19.00 -13.09
CA VAL A 412 -9.03 -17.57 -13.14
C VAL A 412 -8.15 -17.26 -14.35
N THR A 413 -8.53 -16.23 -15.11
CA THR A 413 -7.71 -15.70 -16.20
C THR A 413 -6.60 -14.82 -15.64
N LEU A 414 -5.34 -15.19 -15.92
CA LEU A 414 -4.16 -14.43 -15.51
C LEU A 414 -3.66 -13.52 -16.62
N TYR A 415 -2.99 -12.43 -16.24
CA TYR A 415 -2.30 -11.59 -17.20
C TYR A 415 -1.13 -12.35 -17.85
N ASP A 416 -0.94 -12.13 -19.14
CA ASP A 416 0.14 -12.74 -19.89
C ASP A 416 1.33 -11.77 -19.98
N ASN A 417 2.35 -11.98 -19.13
CA ASN A 417 3.54 -11.15 -19.11
C ASN A 417 4.37 -11.17 -20.41
N SER A 418 4.14 -12.12 -21.32
CA SER A 418 4.82 -12.12 -22.63
C SER A 418 4.43 -10.89 -23.47
N LYS A 419 3.34 -10.20 -23.11
CA LYS A 419 2.89 -8.94 -23.72
C LYS A 419 3.71 -7.73 -23.28
N CYS A 420 4.55 -7.86 -22.25
CA CYS A 420 5.38 -6.78 -21.77
C CYS A 420 6.61 -6.61 -22.66
N ALA A 421 6.96 -5.36 -22.98
CA ALA A 421 8.19 -5.07 -23.68
C ALA A 421 9.40 -5.60 -22.89
N PRO A 422 10.48 -6.06 -23.57
CA PRO A 422 11.71 -6.44 -22.91
C PRO A 422 12.24 -5.32 -22.02
N ALA A 423 12.97 -5.70 -20.97
CA ALA A 423 13.69 -4.75 -20.13
C ALA A 423 14.57 -3.87 -21.05
N THR A 424 14.35 -2.55 -21.06
CA THR A 424 15.32 -1.63 -21.68
C THR A 424 16.62 -1.72 -20.90
N GLY A 425 17.68 -2.20 -21.55
CA GLY A 425 18.95 -2.49 -20.90
C GLY A 425 19.58 -1.24 -20.28
N THR A 426 19.89 -1.32 -18.99
CA THR A 426 20.96 -0.50 -18.39
C THR A 426 22.29 -1.01 -18.93
N GLY A 427 23.16 -0.10 -19.35
CA GLY A 427 24.40 -0.41 -20.04
C GLY A 427 25.27 -1.47 -19.36
N THR A 428 25.89 -2.30 -20.19
CA THR A 428 26.99 -3.20 -19.85
C THR A 428 28.10 -2.48 -19.08
N GLY A 429 28.16 -2.70 -17.77
CA GLY A 429 29.36 -2.51 -16.97
C GLY A 429 29.95 -3.88 -16.63
N THR A 430 30.97 -4.28 -17.38
CA THR A 430 31.83 -5.42 -17.03
C THR A 430 32.59 -5.07 -15.76
N GLY A 431 32.16 -5.64 -14.63
CA GLY A 431 32.84 -5.52 -13.34
C GLY A 431 33.03 -6.90 -12.72
N THR A 432 34.15 -7.55 -13.02
CA THR A 432 34.69 -8.64 -12.21
C THR A 432 34.99 -8.09 -10.82
N GLY A 433 34.18 -8.48 -9.84
CA GLY A 433 34.35 -8.09 -8.45
C GLY A 433 33.79 -9.16 -7.52
N THR A 434 34.66 -10.07 -7.08
CA THR A 434 34.47 -10.85 -5.85
C THR A 434 34.22 -9.89 -4.69
N GLY A 435 32.97 -9.81 -4.23
CA GLY A 435 32.55 -9.01 -3.08
C GLY A 435 31.48 -9.77 -2.30
N THR A 436 31.82 -10.12 -1.07
CA THR A 436 30.94 -10.61 -0.01
C THR A 436 29.64 -9.80 0.04
N GLY A 437 28.52 -10.48 -0.23
CA GLY A 437 27.19 -9.88 -0.31
C GLY A 437 26.71 -9.35 1.04
N THR A 438 26.78 -8.04 1.21
CA THR A 438 25.90 -7.30 2.12
C THR A 438 24.61 -7.00 1.37
N GLY A 439 23.53 -7.69 1.74
CA GLY A 439 22.21 -7.50 1.16
C GLY A 439 21.71 -6.07 1.37
N THR A 440 21.69 -5.29 0.31
CA THR A 440 20.80 -4.14 0.17
C THR A 440 19.42 -4.69 -0.14
N GLY A 441 18.65 -5.02 0.91
CA GLY A 441 17.20 -5.09 0.78
C GLY A 441 16.72 -3.68 0.42
N SER A 442 16.22 -3.50 -0.79
CA SER A 442 15.50 -2.29 -1.16
C SER A 442 14.15 -2.31 -0.43
N THR A 443 14.08 -1.59 0.70
CA THR A 443 12.83 -1.00 1.20
C THR A 443 12.21 -0.18 0.06
N PRO A 444 10.86 -0.13 -0.09
CA PRO A 444 10.21 0.22 -1.35
C PRO A 444 10.80 1.47 -2.00
N ALA A 445 11.31 1.32 -3.23
CA ALA A 445 11.54 2.47 -4.07
C ALA A 445 10.24 3.29 -4.10
N ALA A 446 10.35 4.62 -3.98
CA ALA A 446 9.19 5.51 -4.10
C ALA A 446 8.39 5.08 -5.33
N ILE A 447 7.13 4.68 -5.13
CA ILE A 447 6.29 4.16 -6.21
C ILE A 447 6.33 5.16 -7.35
N LYS A 448 6.72 4.69 -8.53
CA LYS A 448 6.67 5.51 -9.74
C LYS A 448 5.20 5.62 -10.13
N TYR A 449 4.54 6.67 -9.70
CA TYR A 449 3.15 6.91 -10.08
C TYR A 449 3.06 7.39 -11.52
N ARG A 450 2.15 6.77 -12.29
CA ARG A 450 1.67 7.36 -13.54
C ARG A 450 0.82 8.56 -13.18
N ASP A 451 1.25 9.72 -13.65
CA ASP A 451 0.39 10.89 -13.61
C ASP A 451 -0.82 10.67 -14.52
N VAL A 452 -2.01 10.87 -13.98
CA VAL A 452 -3.28 10.86 -14.67
C VAL A 452 -3.71 12.29 -14.89
N VAL A 453 -3.77 12.71 -16.15
CA VAL A 453 -4.22 14.05 -16.53
C VAL A 453 -5.64 13.97 -17.08
N THR A 454 -6.50 14.88 -16.64
CA THR A 454 -7.84 15.10 -17.20
C THR A 454 -7.95 16.52 -17.73
N MET A 455 -8.90 16.79 -18.63
CA MET A 455 -9.13 18.12 -19.21
C MET A 455 -10.55 18.61 -18.87
N PRO A 456 -10.80 19.01 -17.60
CA PRO A 456 -12.13 19.46 -17.16
C PRO A 456 -12.61 20.72 -17.89
N THR A 457 -11.69 21.60 -18.28
CA THR A 457 -12.02 22.81 -19.02
C THR A 457 -11.42 22.73 -20.42
N PHE A 458 -12.29 22.80 -21.42
CA PHE A 458 -11.91 22.97 -22.82
C PHE A 458 -12.96 23.85 -23.48
N ASN A 459 -12.55 25.04 -23.93
CA ASN A 459 -13.43 25.95 -24.65
C ASN A 459 -12.64 26.67 -25.73
N TRP A 460 -13.19 26.70 -26.95
CA TRP A 460 -12.71 27.57 -28.00
C TRP A 460 -13.85 28.45 -28.50
N ILE A 461 -13.62 29.77 -28.54
CA ILE A 461 -14.58 30.73 -29.07
C ILE A 461 -13.93 31.58 -30.16
N ALA A 462 -14.70 31.96 -31.19
CA ALA A 462 -14.19 32.72 -32.33
C ALA A 462 -13.91 34.21 -32.03
N SER A 463 -14.06 34.66 -30.79
CA SER A 463 -13.82 36.05 -30.41
C SER A 463 -12.32 36.38 -30.32
N GLN A 464 -11.98 37.65 -30.55
CA GLN A 464 -10.62 38.21 -30.43
C GLN A 464 -9.54 37.57 -31.32
N SER A 465 -9.89 36.97 -32.46
CA SER A 465 -9.01 36.14 -33.34
C SER A 465 -8.89 34.67 -32.93
N GLY A 466 -9.79 34.22 -32.05
CA GLY A 466 -9.89 32.85 -31.56
C GLY A 466 -9.28 32.73 -30.17
N THR A 467 -10.13 32.48 -29.17
CA THR A 467 -9.73 32.30 -27.77
C THR A 467 -9.84 30.85 -27.38
N LEU A 468 -8.71 30.23 -27.05
CA LEU A 468 -8.63 28.88 -26.47
C LEU A 468 -8.42 29.00 -24.97
N THR A 469 -9.30 28.39 -24.18
CA THR A 469 -9.20 28.24 -22.73
C THR A 469 -9.19 26.76 -22.38
N VAL A 470 -8.11 26.32 -21.73
CA VAL A 470 -7.90 24.92 -21.34
C VAL A 470 -7.48 24.86 -19.89
N GLY A 471 -8.13 23.98 -19.13
CA GLY A 471 -7.77 23.63 -17.76
C GLY A 471 -7.51 22.12 -17.70
N CYS A 472 -6.30 21.76 -17.30
CA CYS A 472 -5.84 20.38 -17.19
C CYS A 472 -5.50 20.05 -15.74
N LEU A 473 -6.01 18.93 -15.25
CA LEU A 473 -5.89 18.49 -13.86
C LEU A 473 -5.06 17.21 -13.82
N SER A 474 -3.92 17.27 -13.15
CA SER A 474 -3.10 16.11 -12.76
C SER A 474 -3.61 15.53 -11.45
N ASN A 475 -3.51 14.20 -11.28
CA ASN A 475 -3.69 13.55 -9.98
C ASN A 475 -2.49 13.77 -9.03
N SER A 476 -1.35 14.24 -9.55
CA SER A 476 -0.22 14.70 -8.75
C SER A 476 -0.36 16.19 -8.41
N THR A 477 0.04 16.53 -7.19
CA THR A 477 0.04 17.92 -6.69
C THR A 477 1.45 18.49 -6.54
N ASP A 478 2.48 17.74 -6.96
CA ASP A 478 3.84 18.26 -7.11
C ASP A 478 3.92 19.12 -8.39
N ASP A 479 3.60 20.39 -8.25
CA ASP A 479 3.56 21.31 -9.40
C ASP A 479 4.92 21.41 -10.13
N ALA A 480 6.04 21.24 -9.41
CA ALA A 480 7.37 21.27 -10.03
C ALA A 480 7.62 20.02 -10.88
N GLY A 481 7.19 18.85 -10.40
CA GLY A 481 7.24 17.59 -11.16
C GLY A 481 6.24 17.55 -12.32
N VAL A 482 5.01 18.03 -12.10
CA VAL A 482 3.94 18.01 -13.10
C VAL A 482 4.27 18.93 -14.26
N ALA A 483 4.74 20.17 -14.02
CA ALA A 483 5.21 21.11 -15.04
C ALA A 483 4.41 21.04 -16.37
N MET A 484 3.08 21.19 -16.28
CA MET A 484 2.15 20.80 -17.34
C MET A 484 2.39 21.58 -18.63
N LYS A 485 2.35 20.88 -19.76
CA LYS A 485 2.51 21.44 -21.10
C LYS A 485 1.30 21.18 -21.97
N ILE A 486 0.95 22.15 -22.82
CA ILE A 486 -0.11 22.04 -23.82
C ILE A 486 0.47 22.04 -25.24
N SER A 487 -0.09 21.19 -26.10
CA SER A 487 0.16 21.16 -27.54
C SER A 487 -1.17 21.20 -28.27
N TYR A 488 -1.22 21.76 -29.48
CA TYR A 488 -2.40 21.76 -30.32
C TYR A 488 -2.03 21.86 -31.80
N ALA A 489 -2.91 21.37 -32.68
CA ALA A 489 -2.82 21.61 -34.10
C ALA A 489 -3.98 22.50 -34.55
N ASN A 490 -3.72 23.41 -35.48
CA ASN A 490 -4.75 24.18 -36.17
C ASN A 490 -4.31 24.45 -37.60
N LYS A 491 -5.07 25.27 -38.33
CA LYS A 491 -4.78 25.60 -39.73
C LYS A 491 -3.45 26.33 -39.96
N ASP A 492 -2.83 26.87 -38.92
CA ASP A 492 -1.51 27.52 -39.00
C ASP A 492 -0.36 26.56 -38.69
N GLY A 493 -0.66 25.30 -38.35
CA GLY A 493 0.33 24.25 -38.09
C GLY A 493 0.22 23.66 -36.68
N ILE A 494 1.29 22.99 -36.25
CA ILE A 494 1.37 22.31 -34.95
C ILE A 494 2.16 23.18 -33.98
N THR A 495 1.57 23.45 -32.82
CA THR A 495 2.25 24.06 -31.68
C THR A 495 2.45 23.00 -30.61
N THR A 496 3.67 22.89 -30.07
CA THR A 496 3.99 21.87 -29.07
C THR A 496 4.57 22.46 -27.80
N ASN A 497 4.32 21.78 -26.68
CA ASN A 497 5.01 21.96 -25.41
C ASN A 497 4.97 23.37 -24.82
N LEU A 498 3.89 24.13 -25.03
CA LEU A 498 3.68 25.41 -24.35
C LEU A 498 3.48 25.17 -22.86
N THR A 499 4.14 25.96 -22.02
CA THR A 499 4.01 25.84 -20.57
C THR A 499 2.63 26.36 -20.14
N MET A 500 1.91 25.56 -19.35
CA MET A 500 0.69 26.01 -18.68
C MET A 500 1.05 26.68 -17.35
N THR A 501 0.14 27.49 -16.80
CA THR A 501 0.34 28.12 -15.49
C THR A 501 -0.33 27.29 -14.40
N SER A 502 0.40 26.92 -13.35
CA SER A 502 -0.19 26.24 -12.19
C SER A 502 -1.22 27.17 -11.51
N ALA A 503 -2.40 26.63 -11.23
CA ALA A 503 -3.40 27.21 -10.35
C ALA A 503 -3.40 26.57 -8.95
N GLY A 504 -2.40 25.71 -8.67
CA GLY A 504 -2.28 24.90 -7.45
C GLY A 504 -3.16 23.65 -7.47
N LYS A 505 -2.87 22.73 -6.54
CA LYS A 505 -3.62 21.46 -6.35
C LYS A 505 -3.71 20.60 -7.61
N GLY A 506 -2.64 20.56 -8.42
CA GLY A 506 -2.59 19.77 -9.66
C GLY A 506 -3.38 20.37 -10.83
N LEU A 507 -4.00 21.55 -10.68
CA LEU A 507 -4.72 22.24 -11.77
C LEU A 507 -3.79 23.18 -12.52
N TRP A 508 -3.84 23.12 -13.85
CA TRP A 508 -3.03 23.94 -14.75
C TRP A 508 -3.90 24.60 -15.79
N ASN A 509 -3.73 25.90 -15.97
CA ASN A 509 -4.53 26.71 -16.88
C ASN A 509 -3.69 27.24 -18.05
N PHE A 510 -4.31 27.24 -19.22
CA PHE A 510 -3.82 27.88 -20.42
C PHE A 510 -4.92 28.71 -21.05
N GLN A 511 -4.61 29.97 -21.37
CA GLN A 511 -5.50 30.83 -22.12
C GLN A 511 -4.71 31.66 -23.13
N SER A 512 -5.17 31.71 -24.37
CA SER A 512 -4.65 32.60 -25.39
C SER A 512 -5.76 33.02 -26.33
N ASN A 513 -5.81 34.32 -26.65
CA ASN A 513 -6.79 34.93 -27.54
C ASN A 513 -6.34 35.04 -29.00
N LYS A 514 -5.23 34.38 -29.38
CA LYS A 514 -4.68 34.41 -30.74
C LYS A 514 -4.57 33.03 -31.36
N ILE A 515 -5.48 32.12 -31.00
CA ILE A 515 -5.44 30.73 -31.43
C ILE A 515 -6.62 30.47 -32.36
N LYS A 516 -6.34 30.21 -33.63
CA LYS A 516 -7.33 29.69 -34.58
C LYS A 516 -7.86 28.34 -34.11
N GLN A 517 -9.10 28.04 -34.50
CA GLN A 517 -9.81 26.83 -34.09
C GLN A 517 -8.92 25.59 -34.17
N PRO A 518 -8.69 24.90 -33.04
CA PRO A 518 -7.95 23.65 -33.04
C PRO A 518 -8.64 22.58 -33.86
N THR A 519 -7.84 21.72 -34.49
CA THR A 519 -8.32 20.47 -35.08
C THR A 519 -8.87 19.58 -33.96
N ALA A 520 -10.02 18.92 -34.18
CA ALA A 520 -10.61 18.03 -33.18
C ALA A 520 -9.61 16.93 -32.75
N GLY A 521 -9.53 16.63 -31.47
CA GLY A 521 -8.59 15.63 -30.91
C GLY A 521 -7.13 16.09 -30.85
N SER A 522 -6.81 17.32 -31.28
CA SER A 522 -5.42 17.77 -31.37
C SER A 522 -4.91 18.49 -30.13
N VAL A 523 -5.80 18.92 -29.22
CA VAL A 523 -5.38 19.66 -28.03
C VAL A 523 -4.97 18.66 -26.96
N ILE A 524 -3.68 18.64 -26.66
CA ILE A 524 -3.06 17.66 -25.76
C ILE A 524 -2.45 18.39 -24.58
N CYS A 525 -2.85 18.01 -23.37
CA CYS A 525 -2.09 18.32 -22.17
C CYS A 525 -1.17 17.15 -21.82
N LYS A 526 0.07 17.46 -21.48
CA LYS A 526 1.10 16.49 -21.10
C LYS A 526 1.86 16.97 -19.87
N SER A 527 1.89 16.13 -18.85
CA SER A 527 2.67 16.34 -17.63
C SER A 527 4.12 15.89 -17.79
N GLY A 528 5.02 16.56 -17.09
CA GLY A 528 6.40 16.17 -16.85
C GLY A 528 6.54 14.82 -16.12
N LEU A 529 5.51 14.39 -15.39
CA LEU A 529 5.41 13.07 -14.75
C LEU A 529 4.87 11.99 -15.70
N GLY A 530 4.67 12.31 -16.99
CA GLY A 530 4.35 11.33 -18.04
C GLY A 530 2.87 11.16 -18.38
N GLY A 531 1.96 11.77 -17.61
CA GLY A 531 0.52 11.76 -17.87
C GLY A 531 0.11 12.62 -19.07
N SER A 532 -0.97 12.25 -19.76
CA SER A 532 -1.50 13.08 -20.86
C SER A 532 -2.99 12.86 -21.13
N VAL A 533 -3.64 13.88 -21.68
CA VAL A 533 -5.04 13.84 -22.16
C VAL A 533 -5.17 14.63 -23.46
N ALA A 534 -6.02 14.16 -24.37
CA ALA A 534 -6.33 14.83 -25.62
C ALA A 534 -7.82 15.15 -25.73
N ARG A 535 -8.17 16.28 -26.36
CA ARG A 535 -9.53 16.66 -26.75
C ARG A 535 -9.58 17.27 -28.14
#